data_AF-A0A0M9E6G4-F1
#
_entry.id   AF-A0A0M9E6G4-F1
#
_cell.length_a   1.000
_cell.length_b   1.000
_cell.length_c   1.000
_cell.angle_alpha   90.00
_cell.angle_beta   90.00
_cell.angle_gamma   90.00
#
_symmetry.space_group_name_H-M   'P 1'
#
loop_
_entity.id
_entity.type
_entity.pdbx_description
1 polymer ?
#
loop_
_entity_poly.entity_id
_entity_poly.type
_entity_poly.pdbx_seq_one_letter_code
_entity_poly.pdbx_strand_id
1 'polypeptide(L)'
;MRKVGTLIGKYQGAPIPALIKRLNQTLRGWGNYHRYVVSSEAFSYVDNYVYHKLWKMLKKRHRNKSKEWLKKNYWTAAKGRHQFSIKVKTKKKEPRVYQLFRLRQIGIKRYVKVRAKANPYQQEFGEYFYRRRHDKKAKLAMTWGGC
;
A
#
# COMPACT_ATOMS: atom_id res chain seq x y z
N MET A 1 -7.17 -9.62 7.80
CA MET A 1 -5.87 -10.34 7.61
C MET A 1 -5.95 -11.68 6.88
N ARG A 2 -6.97 -12.53 7.12
CA ARG A 2 -7.09 -13.88 6.52
C ARG A 2 -6.93 -13.88 4.99
N LYS A 3 -7.55 -12.93 4.29
CA LYS A 3 -7.50 -12.77 2.82
C LYS A 3 -6.11 -12.65 2.22
N VAL A 4 -5.19 -11.93 2.88
CA VAL A 4 -3.81 -11.77 2.39
C VAL A 4 -3.02 -13.07 2.58
N GLY A 5 -3.21 -13.74 3.72
CA GLY A 5 -2.58 -15.02 4.01
C GLY A 5 -3.02 -16.12 3.04
N THR A 6 -4.33 -16.22 2.76
CA THR A 6 -4.87 -17.18 1.79
C THR A 6 -4.39 -16.90 0.39
N LEU A 7 -4.26 -15.61 0.00
CA LEU A 7 -3.71 -15.23 -1.29
C LEU A 7 -2.26 -15.68 -1.44
N ILE A 8 -1.40 -15.43 -0.45
CA ILE A 8 -0.02 -15.90 -0.48
C ILE A 8 0.04 -17.44 -0.56
N GLY A 9 -0.85 -18.13 0.17
CA GLY A 9 -1.00 -19.59 0.10
C GLY A 9 -1.35 -20.10 -1.30
N LYS A 10 -2.33 -19.49 -1.96
CA LYS A 10 -2.79 -19.89 -3.30
C LYS A 10 -1.70 -19.76 -4.37
N TYR A 11 -0.82 -18.76 -4.25
CA TYR A 11 0.23 -18.50 -5.24
C TYR A 11 1.57 -19.19 -4.90
N GLN A 12 1.57 -20.20 -4.03
CA GLN A 12 2.78 -20.94 -3.64
C GLN A 12 3.50 -21.61 -4.82
N GLY A 13 2.78 -22.11 -5.83
CA GLY A 13 3.36 -22.65 -7.07
C GLY A 13 3.42 -21.66 -8.23
N ALA A 14 2.85 -20.45 -8.06
CA ALA A 14 2.73 -19.48 -9.15
C ALA A 14 4.01 -18.62 -9.31
N PRO A 15 4.18 -18.00 -10.50
CA PRO A 15 5.23 -17.01 -10.72
C PRO A 15 5.12 -15.85 -9.71
N ILE A 16 6.26 -15.48 -9.09
CA ILE A 16 6.34 -14.38 -8.11
C ILE A 16 5.78 -13.04 -8.66
N PRO A 17 5.99 -12.66 -9.95
CA PRO A 17 5.39 -11.44 -10.49
C PRO A 17 3.87 -11.41 -10.41
N ALA A 18 3.20 -12.56 -10.62
CA ALA A 18 1.75 -12.66 -10.52
C ALA A 18 1.28 -12.48 -9.07
N LEU A 19 2.00 -13.06 -8.10
CA LEU A 19 1.75 -12.84 -6.67
C LEU A 19 1.88 -11.35 -6.30
N ILE A 20 2.97 -10.68 -6.73
CA ILE A 20 3.20 -9.26 -6.44
C ILE A 20 2.06 -8.41 -7.03
N LYS A 21 1.67 -8.65 -8.29
CA LYS A 21 0.58 -7.91 -8.93
C LYS A 21 -0.72 -8.03 -8.14
N ARG A 22 -1.07 -9.24 -7.71
CA ARG A 22 -2.32 -9.49 -6.98
C ARG A 22 -2.30 -8.94 -5.56
N LEU A 23 -1.16 -9.05 -4.86
CA LEU A 23 -0.98 -8.40 -3.56
C LEU A 23 -1.10 -6.88 -3.68
N ASN A 24 -0.44 -6.27 -4.67
CA ASN A 24 -0.51 -4.83 -4.89
C ASN A 24 -1.95 -4.34 -5.12
N GLN A 25 -2.73 -5.03 -5.94
CA GLN A 25 -4.14 -4.69 -6.16
C GLN A 25 -4.94 -4.71 -4.85
N THR A 26 -4.74 -5.77 -4.04
CA THR A 26 -5.47 -5.95 -2.78
C THR A 26 -5.07 -4.91 -1.74
N LEU A 27 -3.76 -4.70 -1.55
CA LEU A 27 -3.22 -3.77 -0.56
C LEU A 27 -3.55 -2.32 -0.94
N ARG A 28 -3.41 -1.94 -2.22
CA ARG A 28 -3.77 -0.59 -2.66
C ARG A 28 -5.25 -0.29 -2.47
N GLY A 29 -6.13 -1.23 -2.81
CA GLY A 29 -7.57 -1.05 -2.60
C GLY A 29 -7.91 -0.85 -1.12
N TRP A 30 -7.43 -1.74 -0.27
CA TRP A 30 -7.67 -1.67 1.17
C TRP A 30 -7.06 -0.42 1.81
N GLY A 31 -5.81 -0.10 1.47
CA GLY A 31 -5.12 1.08 1.98
C GLY A 31 -5.76 2.39 1.53
N ASN A 32 -6.22 2.49 0.29
CA ASN A 32 -6.92 3.69 -0.18
C ASN A 32 -8.29 3.88 0.50
N TYR A 33 -8.98 2.80 0.85
CA TYR A 33 -10.22 2.87 1.60
C TYR A 33 -9.98 3.36 3.05
N HIS A 34 -8.98 2.79 3.72
CA HIS A 34 -8.67 3.11 5.12
C HIS A 34 -7.75 4.33 5.32
N ARG A 35 -7.31 5.01 4.26
CA ARG A 35 -6.42 6.18 4.41
C ARG A 35 -7.06 7.37 5.12
N TYR A 36 -8.39 7.37 5.25
CA TYR A 36 -9.17 8.48 5.80
C TYR A 36 -9.35 8.42 7.32
N VAL A 37 -8.94 7.31 7.93
CA VAL A 37 -8.97 7.07 9.37
C VAL A 37 -7.53 7.01 9.91
N VAL A 38 -7.37 7.03 11.23
CA VAL A 38 -6.05 6.92 11.88
C VAL A 38 -5.54 5.47 11.74
N SER A 39 -4.88 5.18 10.62
CA SER A 39 -4.49 3.82 10.22
C SER A 39 -2.99 3.62 9.98
N SER A 40 -2.12 4.54 10.40
CA SER A 40 -0.66 4.42 10.23
C SER A 40 -0.11 3.16 10.91
N GLU A 41 -0.56 2.88 12.14
CA GLU A 41 -0.16 1.70 12.89
C GLU A 41 -0.70 0.43 12.24
N ALA A 42 -1.99 0.41 11.88
CA ALA A 42 -2.60 -0.70 11.16
C ALA A 42 -1.89 -1.01 9.83
N PHE A 43 -1.48 0.02 9.09
CA PHE A 43 -0.71 -0.13 7.85
C PHE A 43 0.66 -0.78 8.10
N SER A 44 1.36 -0.33 9.15
CA SER A 44 2.65 -0.90 9.55
C SER A 44 2.51 -2.35 10.01
N TYR A 45 1.47 -2.66 10.79
CA TYR A 45 1.14 -4.02 11.20
C TYR A 45 0.88 -4.94 9.99
N VAL A 46 0.14 -4.46 8.99
CA VAL A 46 -0.14 -5.24 7.78
C VAL A 46 1.11 -5.46 6.94
N ASP A 47 1.94 -4.43 6.76
CA ASP A 47 3.21 -4.56 6.05
C ASP A 47 4.12 -5.60 6.72
N ASN A 48 4.21 -5.58 8.06
CA ASN A 48 4.95 -6.57 8.84
C ASN A 48 4.37 -7.98 8.67
N TYR A 49 3.05 -8.14 8.75
CA TYR A 49 2.40 -9.44 8.56
C TYR A 49 2.69 -10.02 7.16
N VAL A 50 2.59 -9.19 6.11
CA VAL A 50 2.90 -9.58 4.73
C VAL A 50 4.37 -10.01 4.61
N TYR A 51 5.29 -9.25 5.19
CA TYR A 51 6.72 -9.57 5.22
C TYR A 51 6.97 -10.98 5.80
N HIS A 52 6.44 -11.26 6.99
CA HIS A 52 6.64 -12.56 7.65
C HIS A 52 6.03 -13.71 6.86
N LYS A 53 4.85 -13.52 6.26
CA LYS A 53 4.19 -14.54 5.44
C LYS A 53 4.97 -14.83 4.15
N LEU A 54 5.49 -13.79 3.48
CA LEU A 54 6.34 -13.96 2.31
C LEU A 54 7.65 -14.66 2.68
N TRP A 55 8.26 -14.30 3.80
CA TRP A 55 9.48 -14.95 4.29
C TRP A 55 9.29 -16.44 4.51
N LYS A 56 8.21 -16.82 5.22
CA LYS A 56 7.84 -18.24 5.45
C LYS A 56 7.59 -18.97 4.13
N MET A 57 6.86 -18.35 3.20
CA MET A 57 6.57 -18.93 1.88
C MET A 57 7.87 -19.18 1.09
N LEU A 58 8.79 -18.22 1.07
CA LEU A 58 10.04 -18.34 0.32
C LEU A 58 10.99 -19.36 0.94
N LYS A 59 11.09 -19.43 2.28
CA LYS A 59 11.87 -20.47 2.96
C LYS A 59 11.35 -21.86 2.61
N LYS A 60 10.02 -22.02 2.49
CA LYS A 60 9.41 -23.29 2.04
C LYS A 60 9.67 -23.55 0.54
N ARG A 61 9.59 -22.53 -0.31
CA ARG A 61 9.85 -22.64 -1.76
C ARG A 61 11.32 -22.95 -2.07
N HIS A 62 12.25 -22.46 -1.25
CA HIS A 62 13.69 -22.54 -1.47
C HIS A 62 14.40 -23.19 -0.28
N ARG A 63 14.05 -24.45 0.03
CA ARG A 63 14.58 -25.17 1.21
C ARG A 63 16.11 -25.24 1.23
N ASN A 64 16.75 -25.27 0.06
CA ASN A 64 18.20 -25.44 -0.09
C ASN A 64 18.96 -24.11 -0.21
N LYS A 65 18.29 -22.96 -0.05
CA LYS A 65 18.93 -21.64 -0.16
C LYS A 65 19.05 -20.97 1.21
N SER A 66 20.17 -20.30 1.43
CA SER A 66 20.41 -19.57 2.67
C SER A 66 19.49 -18.35 2.82
N LYS A 67 19.36 -17.85 4.05
CA LYS A 67 18.56 -16.66 4.35
C LYS A 67 19.12 -15.42 3.64
N GLU A 68 20.44 -15.33 3.53
CA GLU A 68 21.19 -14.27 2.85
C GLU A 68 20.89 -14.29 1.37
N TRP A 69 20.86 -15.48 0.75
CA TRP A 69 20.49 -15.63 -0.65
C TRP A 69 19.05 -15.15 -0.89
N LEU A 70 18.11 -15.50 -0.01
CA LEU A 70 16.72 -15.02 -0.13
C LEU A 70 16.64 -13.49 0.00
N LYS A 71 17.31 -12.90 1.00
CA LYS A 71 17.34 -11.45 1.18
C LYS A 71 17.91 -10.74 -0.07
N LYS A 72 19.01 -11.26 -0.62
CA LYS A 72 19.68 -10.70 -1.81
C LYS A 72 18.79 -10.74 -3.06
N ASN A 73 18.08 -11.85 -3.26
CA ASN A 73 17.27 -12.06 -4.47
C ASN A 73 15.88 -11.43 -4.40
N TYR A 74 15.32 -11.24 -3.20
CA TYR A 74 13.93 -10.80 -3.03
C TYR A 74 13.75 -9.47 -2.29
N TRP A 75 14.71 -8.98 -1.50
CA TRP A 75 14.56 -7.72 -0.75
C TRP A 75 15.53 -6.61 -1.18
N THR A 76 16.60 -6.95 -1.88
CA THR A 76 17.55 -5.99 -2.45
C THR A 76 17.58 -6.02 -3.98
N ALA A 77 16.59 -6.66 -4.61
CA ALA A 77 16.56 -6.80 -6.06
C ALA A 77 16.37 -5.44 -6.74
N ALA A 78 15.52 -4.58 -6.19
CA ALA A 78 15.47 -3.16 -6.52
C ALA A 78 16.56 -2.41 -5.73
N LYS A 79 17.27 -1.46 -6.36
CA LYS A 79 18.33 -0.62 -5.76
C LYS A 79 17.82 0.33 -4.62
N GLY A 80 16.73 0.00 -3.92
CA GLY A 80 16.07 0.84 -2.92
C GLY A 80 15.83 0.14 -1.58
N ARG A 81 15.17 0.86 -0.65
CA ARG A 81 14.79 0.40 0.70
C ARG A 81 14.29 -1.05 0.69
N HIS A 82 14.79 -1.90 1.60
CA HIS A 82 14.48 -3.33 1.83
C HIS A 82 13.01 -3.74 1.58
N GLN A 83 12.60 -3.76 0.32
CA GLN A 83 11.22 -3.91 -0.11
C GLN A 83 11.16 -5.11 -1.02
N PHE A 84 10.16 -5.94 -0.80
CA PHE A 84 10.02 -7.19 -1.55
C PHE A 84 9.92 -6.88 -3.05
N SER A 85 10.89 -7.36 -3.81
CA SER A 85 11.06 -7.05 -5.21
C SER A 85 11.72 -8.19 -5.97
N ILE A 86 11.42 -8.31 -7.27
CA ILE A 86 12.06 -9.29 -8.16
C ILE A 86 12.35 -8.62 -9.51
N LYS A 87 13.51 -8.95 -10.07
CA LYS A 87 13.89 -8.59 -11.44
C LYS A 87 13.55 -9.76 -12.37
N VAL A 88 12.77 -9.49 -13.41
CA VAL A 88 12.43 -10.47 -14.44
C VAL A 88 13.05 -10.02 -15.75
N LYS A 89 13.87 -10.89 -16.34
CA LYS A 89 14.43 -10.67 -17.68
C LYS A 89 13.31 -10.75 -18.71
N THR A 90 13.25 -9.78 -19.62
CA THR A 90 12.27 -9.75 -20.71
C THR A 90 13.00 -10.05 -22.01
N LYS A 91 12.40 -10.83 -22.92
CA LYS A 91 13.05 -11.31 -24.16
C LYS A 91 13.64 -10.22 -25.07
N LYS A 92 13.19 -8.96 -24.98
CA LYS A 92 13.58 -7.86 -25.89
C LYS A 92 13.83 -6.50 -25.20
N LYS A 93 13.83 -6.43 -23.86
CA LYS A 93 13.90 -5.14 -23.13
C LYS A 93 14.70 -5.27 -21.84
N GLU A 94 15.03 -4.11 -21.27
CA GLU A 94 15.58 -3.99 -19.92
C GLU A 94 14.81 -4.85 -18.89
N PRO A 95 15.51 -5.38 -17.88
CA PRO A 95 14.90 -6.21 -16.87
C PRO A 95 13.82 -5.43 -16.11
N ARG A 96 12.60 -5.99 -16.07
CA ARG A 96 11.48 -5.36 -15.38
C ARG A 96 11.53 -5.68 -13.90
N VAL A 97 11.41 -4.65 -13.06
CA VAL A 97 11.36 -4.80 -11.60
C VAL A 97 9.90 -4.82 -11.14
N TYR A 98 9.49 -5.90 -10.49
CA TYR A 98 8.22 -5.97 -9.78
C TYR A 98 8.47 -5.70 -8.30
N GLN A 99 7.77 -4.73 -7.73
CA GLN A 99 7.90 -4.35 -6.32
C GLN A 99 6.55 -4.48 -5.62
N LEU A 100 6.57 -5.03 -4.41
CA LEU A 100 5.40 -5.07 -3.54
C LEU A 100 5.17 -3.71 -2.91
N PHE A 101 3.96 -3.18 -3.05
CA PHE A 101 3.52 -1.93 -2.46
C PHE A 101 3.49 -2.01 -0.93
N ARG A 102 3.99 -0.97 -0.25
CA ARG A 102 3.92 -0.84 1.22
C ARG A 102 2.80 0.09 1.60
N LEU A 103 1.92 -0.36 2.49
CA LEU A 103 0.79 0.43 2.98
C LEU A 103 1.24 1.65 3.76
N ARG A 104 2.37 1.57 4.49
CA ARG A 104 2.93 2.72 5.21
C ARG A 104 3.29 3.89 4.27
N GLN A 105 3.45 3.66 2.97
CA GLN A 105 3.67 4.73 1.98
C GLN A 105 2.40 5.54 1.69
N ILE A 106 1.22 5.07 2.10
CA ILE A 106 -0.03 5.81 1.95
C ILE A 106 -0.09 6.91 3.01
N GLY A 107 -0.04 8.16 2.57
CA GLY A 107 -0.31 9.31 3.43
C GLY A 107 -1.77 9.30 3.93
N ILE A 108 -1.92 9.39 5.26
CA ILE A 108 -3.22 9.55 5.92
C ILE A 108 -3.83 10.88 5.48
N LYS A 109 -5.11 10.87 5.14
CA LYS A 109 -5.88 12.08 4.83
C LYS A 109 -6.99 12.21 5.86
N ARG A 110 -7.31 13.42 6.30
CA ARG A 110 -8.44 13.66 7.20
C ARG A 110 -9.46 14.54 6.50
N TYR A 111 -10.75 14.32 6.78
CA TYR A 111 -11.79 15.22 6.31
C TYR A 111 -11.93 16.41 7.26
N VAL A 112 -12.09 17.62 6.71
CA VAL A 112 -12.49 18.79 7.49
C VAL A 112 -13.96 18.60 7.86
N LYS A 113 -14.35 18.76 9.13
CA LYS A 113 -15.77 18.69 9.52
C LYS A 113 -16.57 19.86 8.91
N VAL A 114 -17.87 19.65 8.70
CA VAL A 114 -18.76 20.77 8.33
C VAL A 114 -18.82 21.73 9.52
N ARG A 115 -18.77 23.04 9.27
CA ARG A 115 -18.87 24.05 10.33
C ARG A 115 -20.26 23.94 10.96
N ALA A 116 -20.34 23.77 12.27
CA ALA A 116 -21.62 23.55 12.96
C ALA A 116 -22.61 24.72 12.78
N LYS A 117 -22.11 25.95 12.73
CA LYS A 117 -22.91 27.17 12.49
C LYS A 117 -23.34 27.36 11.02
N ALA A 118 -22.78 26.59 10.07
CA ALA A 118 -23.03 26.84 8.65
C ALA A 118 -24.36 26.26 8.19
N ASN A 119 -25.28 27.12 7.80
CA ASN A 119 -26.58 26.77 7.23
C ASN A 119 -26.58 26.98 5.69
N PRO A 120 -26.94 25.97 4.87
CA PRO A 120 -27.04 26.11 3.42
C PRO A 120 -27.99 27.20 2.92
N TYR A 121 -28.97 27.61 3.72
CA TYR A 121 -30.00 28.59 3.33
C TYR A 121 -29.66 30.03 3.69
N GLN A 122 -28.61 30.26 4.50
CA GLN A 122 -28.16 31.60 4.82
C GLN A 122 -27.11 32.06 3.79
N GLN A 123 -27.31 33.24 3.21
CA GLN A 123 -26.46 33.79 2.16
C GLN A 123 -24.98 33.89 2.59
N GLU A 124 -24.72 34.18 3.87
CA GLU A 124 -23.38 34.27 4.46
C GLU A 124 -22.54 32.97 4.33
N PHE A 125 -23.17 31.80 4.18
CA PHE A 125 -22.48 30.52 3.99
C PHE A 125 -22.45 30.04 2.53
N GLY A 126 -22.98 30.82 1.59
CA GLY A 126 -23.04 30.47 0.17
C GLY A 126 -21.66 30.10 -0.40
N GLU A 127 -20.65 30.95 -0.19
CA GLU A 127 -19.28 30.69 -0.65
C GLU A 127 -18.68 29.43 -0.01
N TYR A 128 -18.93 29.23 1.30
CA TYR A 128 -18.45 28.05 2.03
C TYR A 128 -18.95 26.75 1.38
N PHE A 129 -20.26 26.64 1.12
CA PHE A 129 -20.83 25.45 0.47
C PHE A 129 -20.45 25.34 -1.00
N TYR A 130 -20.32 26.45 -1.73
CA TYR A 130 -19.83 26.47 -3.11
C TYR A 130 -18.42 25.86 -3.21
N ARG A 131 -17.46 26.38 -2.42
CA ARG A 131 -16.09 25.85 -2.39
C ARG A 131 -16.06 24.39 -1.97
N ARG A 132 -16.86 24.01 -0.98
CA ARG A 132 -16.94 22.62 -0.52
C ARG A 132 -17.56 21.69 -1.56
N ARG A 133 -18.42 22.16 -2.47
CA ARG A 133 -19.01 21.37 -3.57
C ARG A 133 -18.02 21.20 -4.73
N HIS A 134 -17.33 22.28 -5.11
CA HIS A 134 -16.54 22.33 -6.34
C HIS A 134 -15.04 22.05 -6.13
N ASP A 135 -14.51 22.26 -4.92
CA ASP A 135 -13.12 21.94 -4.59
C ASP A 135 -13.02 20.71 -3.67
N LYS A 136 -12.44 19.62 -4.21
CA LYS A 136 -12.17 18.40 -3.43
C LYS A 136 -11.18 18.65 -2.29
N LYS A 137 -10.23 19.59 -2.44
CA LYS A 137 -9.26 19.93 -1.40
C LYS A 137 -9.95 20.63 -0.22
N ALA A 138 -11.01 21.41 -0.45
CA ALA A 138 -11.79 22.05 0.61
C ALA A 138 -12.46 21.05 1.60
N LYS A 139 -12.59 19.77 1.19
CA LYS A 139 -13.08 18.69 2.07
C LYS A 139 -11.96 18.03 2.88
N LEU A 140 -10.69 18.20 2.51
CA LEU A 140 -9.54 17.51 3.10
C LEU A 140 -8.74 18.47 3.98
N ALA A 141 -8.39 18.03 5.19
CA ALA A 141 -7.52 18.78 6.07
C ALA A 141 -6.11 18.85 5.46
N MET A 142 -5.46 20.02 5.55
CA MET A 142 -4.05 20.15 5.18
C MET A 142 -3.23 19.24 6.10
N THR A 143 -2.58 18.25 5.51
CA THR A 143 -1.59 17.43 6.20
C THR A 143 -0.28 18.20 6.16
N TRP A 144 0.06 18.90 7.25
CA TRP A 144 1.45 19.32 7.45
C TRP A 144 2.30 18.04 7.48
N GLY A 145 3.36 18.03 6.68
CA GLY A 145 4.12 16.84 6.30
C GLY A 145 4.48 15.95 7.49
N GLY A 146 4.15 14.67 7.39
CA GLY A 146 4.74 13.66 8.26
C GLY A 146 6.15 13.32 7.78
N CYS A 147 7.09 13.29 8.72
CA CYS A 147 8.28 12.45 8.65
C CYS A 147 7.90 10.96 8.81
#